data_AF-A0A2G9YK92-F1
#
_entry.id   AF-A0A2G9YK92-F1
#
_cell.length_a   1.000
_cell.length_b   1.000
_cell.length_c   1.000
_cell.angle_alpha   90.00
_cell.angle_beta   90.00
_cell.angle_gamma   90.00
#
_symmetry.space_group_name_H-M   'P 1'
#
loop_
_entity.id
_entity.type
_entity.pdbx_description
1 polymer ?
#
loop_
_entity_poly.entity_id
_entity_poly.type
_entity_poly.pdbx_seq_one_letter_code
_entity_poly.pdbx_strand_id
1 'polypeptide(L)'
;MMRNEVIRKNLDLHAEWMKYTFENPDVLDRIPKGAVLVILPEDDEELYEENYKVLEENRKKNIPVFVVTMKMPKPHISNIEIIAA
;
A
#
# COMPACT_ATOMS: atom_id res chain seq x y z
N MET A 1 -15.24 -7.11 -1.76
CA MET A 1 -15.19 -5.65 -2.05
C MET A 1 -15.27 -5.43 -3.56
N MET A 2 -15.72 -4.27 -4.06
CA MET A 2 -15.68 -4.03 -5.52
C MET A 2 -14.25 -3.77 -6.00
N ARG A 3 -13.88 -4.25 -7.20
CA ARG A 3 -12.50 -4.12 -7.73
C ARG A 3 -11.96 -2.68 -7.70
N ASN A 4 -12.77 -1.70 -8.09
CA ASN A 4 -12.34 -0.30 -8.10
C ASN A 4 -12.06 0.25 -6.69
N GLU A 5 -12.78 -0.25 -5.68
CA GLU A 5 -12.56 0.14 -4.30
C GLU A 5 -11.26 -0.45 -3.75
N VAL A 6 -10.98 -1.72 -4.03
CA VAL A 6 -9.71 -2.38 -3.69
C VAL A 6 -8.53 -1.63 -4.30
N ILE A 7 -8.63 -1.26 -5.58
CA ILE A 7 -7.59 -0.50 -6.28
C ILE A 7 -7.38 0.85 -5.58
N ARG A 8 -8.45 1.60 -5.31
CA ARG A 8 -8.35 2.92 -4.66
C ARG A 8 -7.69 2.82 -3.29
N LYS A 9 -8.16 1.92 -2.43
CA LYS A 9 -7.60 1.75 -1.08
C LYS A 9 -6.14 1.32 -1.09
N ASN A 10 -5.75 0.45 -2.03
CA ASN A 10 -4.34 0.07 -2.20
C ASN A 10 -3.47 1.23 -2.72
N LEU A 11 -4.00 2.12 -3.56
CA LEU A 11 -3.30 3.33 -3.96
C LEU A 11 -3.08 4.29 -2.77
N ASP A 12 -4.07 4.42 -1.90
CA ASP A 12 -3.95 5.24 -0.67
C ASP A 12 -2.86 4.67 0.26
N LEU A 13 -2.89 3.35 0.54
CA LEU A 13 -1.85 2.66 1.31
C LEU A 13 -0.46 2.80 0.69
N HIS A 14 -0.37 2.66 -0.63
CA HIS A 14 0.90 2.82 -1.35
C HIS A 14 1.46 4.23 -1.23
N ALA A 15 0.61 5.26 -1.35
CA ALA A 15 1.02 6.64 -1.19
C ALA A 15 1.58 6.92 0.22
N GLU A 16 0.92 6.41 1.27
CA GLU A 16 1.39 6.55 2.64
C GLU A 16 2.70 5.77 2.88
N TRP A 17 2.83 4.56 2.32
CA TRP A 17 4.07 3.80 2.36
C TRP A 17 5.22 4.56 1.68
N MET A 18 5.00 5.16 0.51
CA MET A 18 6.01 5.98 -0.17
C MET A 18 6.44 7.19 0.66
N LYS A 19 5.53 7.81 1.41
CA LYS A 19 5.89 8.88 2.33
C LYS A 19 6.85 8.38 3.42
N TYR A 20 6.57 7.23 4.02
CA TYR A 20 7.45 6.60 4.99
C TYR A 20 8.85 6.31 4.42
N THR A 21 8.93 5.81 3.18
CA THR A 21 10.23 5.48 2.56
C THR A 21 11.08 6.70 2.24
N PHE A 22 10.47 7.87 1.98
CA PHE A 22 11.22 9.12 1.84
C PHE A 22 11.90 9.54 3.16
N GLU A 23 11.25 9.28 4.30
CA GLU A 23 11.81 9.55 5.63
C GLU A 23 12.79 8.46 6.09
N ASN A 24 12.67 7.23 5.55
CA ASN A 24 13.44 6.05 5.94
C ASN A 24 13.94 5.29 4.68
N PRO A 25 14.89 5.86 3.92
CA PRO A 25 15.28 5.31 2.62
C PRO A 25 15.98 3.94 2.69
N ASP A 26 16.61 3.61 3.83
CA ASP A 26 17.29 2.33 4.10
C ASP A 26 16.35 1.12 4.03
N VAL A 27 15.04 1.33 4.19
CA VAL A 27 14.06 0.25 4.05
C VAL A 27 13.99 -0.29 2.61
N LEU A 28 14.29 0.56 1.61
CA LEU A 28 14.29 0.16 0.21
C LEU A 28 15.44 -0.80 -0.12
N ASP A 29 16.58 -0.67 0.57
CA ASP A 29 17.74 -1.55 0.41
C ASP A 29 17.45 -3.00 0.87
N ARG A 30 16.45 -3.17 1.73
CA ARG A 30 16.02 -4.47 2.25
C ARG A 30 15.05 -5.20 1.32
N ILE A 31 14.55 -4.53 0.26
CA ILE A 31 13.56 -5.10 -0.65
C ILE A 31 14.29 -5.97 -1.69
N PRO A 32 13.98 -7.29 -1.76
CA PRO A 32 14.58 -8.15 -2.76
C PRO A 32 14.25 -7.67 -4.17
N LYS A 33 15.21 -7.78 -5.09
CA LYS A 33 14.97 -7.46 -6.51
C LYS A 33 13.84 -8.34 -7.07
N GLY A 34 12.89 -7.70 -7.76
CA GLY A 34 11.72 -8.39 -8.31
C GLY A 34 10.66 -8.78 -7.28
N ALA A 35 10.76 -8.29 -6.04
CA ALA A 35 9.74 -8.53 -5.04
C ALA A 35 8.45 -7.77 -5.34
N VAL A 36 7.32 -8.41 -5.05
CA VAL A 36 6.00 -7.78 -5.04
C VAL A 36 5.77 -7.19 -3.66
N LEU A 37 5.45 -5.89 -3.59
CA LEU A 37 4.98 -5.26 -2.37
C LEU A 37 3.53 -5.66 -2.12
N VAL A 38 3.25 -6.19 -0.92
CA VAL A 38 1.88 -6.40 -0.43
C VAL A 38 1.72 -5.65 0.88
N ILE A 39 0.76 -4.73 0.92
CA ILE A 39 0.43 -3.98 2.13
C ILE A 39 -0.81 -4.63 2.77
N LEU A 40 -0.72 -5.00 4.04
CA LEU A 40 -1.80 -5.60 4.80
C LEU A 40 -2.34 -4.56 5.80
N PRO A 41 -3.56 -4.02 5.59
CA PRO A 41 -4.15 -3.06 6.50
C PRO A 41 -4.48 -3.70 7.86
N GLU A 42 -4.21 -2.99 8.95
CA GLU A 42 -4.53 -3.45 10.32
C GLU A 42 -6.00 -3.23 10.71
N ASP A 43 -6.70 -2.33 10.02
CA ASP A 43 -8.02 -1.80 10.38
C ASP A 43 -9.08 -1.89 9.26
N ASP A 44 -8.79 -2.65 8.20
CA ASP A 44 -9.73 -2.97 7.11
C ASP A 44 -9.66 -4.48 6.79
N GLU A 45 -10.47 -5.29 7.46
CA GLU A 45 -10.47 -6.75 7.37
C GLU A 45 -10.74 -7.26 5.94
N GLU A 46 -11.69 -6.63 5.24
CA GLU A 46 -12.04 -7.06 3.88
C GLU A 46 -10.91 -6.77 2.89
N LEU A 47 -10.22 -5.62 3.00
CA LEU A 47 -9.04 -5.34 2.19
C LEU A 47 -7.85 -6.22 2.58
N TYR A 48 -7.69 -6.54 3.88
CA TYR A 48 -6.68 -7.48 4.35
C TYR A 48 -6.84 -8.83 3.64
N GLU A 49 -8.05 -9.39 3.61
CA GLU A 49 -8.30 -10.68 2.95
C GLU A 49 -7.99 -10.64 1.45
N GLU A 50 -8.39 -9.58 0.75
CA GLU A 50 -8.09 -9.41 -0.68
C GLU A 50 -6.58 -9.33 -0.94
N ASN A 51 -5.85 -8.55 -0.14
CA ASN A 51 -4.40 -8.42 -0.30
C ASN A 51 -3.65 -9.69 0.13
N TYR A 52 -4.18 -10.44 1.11
CA TYR A 52 -3.62 -11.72 1.54
C TYR A 52 -3.72 -12.79 0.43
N LYS A 53 -4.80 -12.78 -0.37
CA LYS A 53 -4.90 -13.65 -1.56
C LYS A 53 -3.75 -13.38 -2.54
N VAL A 54 -3.42 -12.10 -2.78
CA VAL A 54 -2.30 -11.70 -3.65
C VAL A 54 -0.96 -12.18 -3.09
N LEU A 55 -0.74 -12.06 -1.77
CA LEU A 55 0.44 -12.63 -1.10
C LEU A 55 0.57 -14.13 -1.38
N GLU A 56 -0.50 -14.89 -1.11
CA GLU A 56 -0.48 -16.35 -1.28
C GLU A 56 -0.31 -16.79 -2.75
N GLU A 57 -0.91 -16.07 -3.69
CA GLU A 57 -0.71 -16.33 -5.13
C GLU A 57 0.75 -16.12 -5.56
N ASN A 58 1.41 -15.07 -5.08
CA ASN A 58 2.81 -14.81 -5.40
C ASN A 58 3.74 -15.84 -4.73
N ARG A 59 3.45 -16.25 -3.49
CA ARG A 59 4.18 -17.33 -2.81
C ARG A 59 4.10 -18.65 -3.57
N LYS A 60 2.91 -19.03 -4.07
CA LYS A 60 2.73 -20.23 -4.90
C LYS A 60 3.53 -20.18 -6.21
N LYS A 61 3.78 -18.96 -6.74
CA LYS A 61 4.58 -18.73 -7.95
C LYS A 61 6.08 -18.59 -7.66
N ASN A 62 6.52 -18.75 -6.41
CA ASN A 62 7.91 -18.48 -5.97
C ASN A 62 8.39 -17.05 -6.30
N ILE A 63 7.46 -16.10 -6.40
CA ILE A 63 7.79 -14.68 -6.57
C ILE A 63 8.09 -14.13 -5.16
N PRO A 64 9.24 -13.46 -4.95
CA PRO A 64 9.52 -12.86 -3.64
C PRO A 64 8.44 -11.84 -3.28
N VAL A 65 8.01 -11.83 -2.03
CA VAL A 65 7.00 -10.89 -1.54
C VAL A 65 7.59 -10.11 -0.37
N PHE A 66 7.46 -8.80 -0.42
CA PHE A 66 7.80 -7.88 0.65
C PHE A 66 6.49 -7.40 1.27
N VAL A 67 6.29 -7.71 2.56
CA VAL A 67 5.03 -7.44 3.26
C VAL A 67 5.21 -6.26 4.21
N VAL A 68 4.27 -5.32 4.14
CA VAL A 68 4.16 -4.18 5.05
C VAL A 68 2.82 -4.26 5.76
N THR A 69 2.79 -4.07 7.07
CA THR A 69 1.56 -3.94 7.86
C THR A 69 1.43 -2.50 8.33
N MET A 70 0.27 -1.88 8.12
CA MET A 70 0.00 -0.51 8.56
C MET A 70 -1.49 -0.24 8.63
N LYS A 71 -1.90 0.85 9.29
CA LYS A 71 -3.30 1.31 9.28
C LYS A 71 -3.63 2.03 7.99
N MET A 72 -4.92 2.08 7.65
CA MET A 72 -5.43 2.90 6.57
C MET A 72 -5.07 4.38 6.81
N PRO A 73 -4.56 5.11 5.80
CA PRO A 73 -4.27 6.51 5.94
C PRO A 73 -5.57 7.29 6.21
N LYS A 74 -5.46 8.29 7.08
CA LYS A 74 -6.58 9.20 7.31
C LYS A 74 -6.76 10.10 6.08
N PRO A 75 -8.00 10.40 5.66
CA PRO A 75 -8.23 11.33 4.57
C PRO A 75 -7.53 12.66 4.83
N HIS A 76 -6.71 13.10 3.88
CA HIS A 76 -6.10 14.42 3.94
C HIS A 76 -7.10 15.44 3.39
N ILE A 77 -7.57 16.36 4.25
CA ILE A 77 -8.43 17.47 3.84
C ILE A 77 -7.52 18.67 3.58
N SER A 78 -7.39 19.04 2.31
CA SER A 78 -6.61 20.22 1.91
C SER A 78 -7.52 21.43 1.75
N ASN A 79 -7.04 22.59 2.20
CA ASN A 79 -7.63 23.87 1.84
C ASN A 79 -7.19 24.23 0.43
N ILE A 80 -8.15 24.50 -0.45
CA ILE A 80 -7.88 24.85 -1.86
C ILE A 80 -8.23 26.33 -2.04
N GLU A 81 -7.24 27.12 -2.47
CA GLU A 81 -7.43 28.52 -2.81
C GLU A 81 -7.21 28.71 -4.32
N ILE A 82 -8.10 29.45 -4.99
CA ILE A 82 -7.98 29.78 -6.41
C ILE A 82 -7.59 31.26 -6.50
N ILE A 83 -6.37 31.52 -6.95
CA ILE A 83 -5.88 32.87 -7.20
C ILE A 83 -5.99 33.14 -8.70
N ALA A 84 -6.89 34.04 -9.10
CA ALA A 84 -6.99 34.56 -10.46
C ALA A 84 -6.06 35.77 -10.61
N ALA A 85 -5.32 35.83 -11.72
CA ALA A 85 -4.48 36.97 -12.10
C ALA A 85 -5.30 38.13 -12.68
#